data_AF-A0A243QA96-F1
#
_entry.id   AF-A0A243QA96-F1
#
_cell.length_a   1.000
_cell.length_b   1.000
_cell.length_c   1.000
_cell.angle_alpha   90.00
_cell.angle_beta   90.00
_cell.angle_gamma   90.00
#
_symmetry.space_group_name_H-M   'P 1'
#
loop_
_entity.id
_entity.type
_entity.pdbx_description
1 polymer ?
#
loop_
_entity_poly.entity_id
_entity_poly.type
_entity_poly.pdbx_seq_one_letter_code
_entity_poly.pdbx_strand_id
1 'polypeptide(L)'
;MALAHRRSQRRLRNCIDTRRRTSHRGVRVRRHVVHLAKAKDYLSLMAFSKTGLIEQLEYDGFSTADATYAVAQVEADGTVDWNDQAVKKARDYRSKTAFPRQGVIEQLAYEGFTSAQAVYGVDNA
;
A
#
# COMPACT_ATOMS: atom_id res chain seq x y z
N MET A 1 12.98 49.21 -45.31
CA MET A 1 13.64 48.64 -44.11
C MET A 1 12.59 48.25 -43.06
N ALA A 2 11.85 47.16 -43.28
CA ALA A 2 10.75 46.77 -42.37
C ALA A 2 10.62 45.24 -42.19
N LEU A 3 11.73 44.49 -42.28
CA LEU A 3 11.71 43.02 -42.18
C LEU A 3 12.79 42.43 -41.25
N ALA A 4 13.49 43.26 -40.47
CA ALA A 4 14.54 42.81 -39.54
C ALA A 4 14.15 42.87 -38.05
N HIS A 5 12.91 43.24 -37.71
CA HIS A 5 12.49 43.39 -36.30
C HIS A 5 11.48 42.36 -35.79
N ARG A 6 10.89 41.52 -36.66
CA ARG A 6 9.95 40.45 -36.23
C ARG A 6 10.59 39.11 -35.90
N ARG A 7 11.92 38.97 -35.97
CA ARG A 7 12.62 37.74 -35.55
C ARG A 7 13.08 37.76 -34.08
N SER A 8 13.07 38.93 -33.42
CA SER A 8 13.53 39.06 -32.04
C SER A 8 12.50 38.66 -30.98
N GLN A 9 11.19 38.62 -31.31
CA GLN A 9 10.15 38.27 -30.33
C GLN A 9 9.75 36.79 -30.28
N ARG A 10 10.19 35.94 -31.22
CA ARG A 10 9.95 34.48 -31.15
C ARG A 10 10.96 33.71 -30.28
N ARG A 11 12.17 34.26 -30.05
CA ARG A 11 13.14 33.66 -29.11
C ARG A 11 12.87 34.00 -27.65
N LEU A 12 12.04 35.01 -27.36
CA LEU A 12 11.67 35.38 -26.00
C LEU A 12 10.45 34.60 -25.46
N ARG A 13 9.63 33.99 -26.31
CA ARG A 13 8.53 33.11 -25.86
C ARG A 13 9.00 31.70 -25.47
N ASN A 14 10.15 31.25 -25.96
CA ASN A 14 10.68 29.93 -25.63
C ASN A 14 11.53 29.90 -24.34
N CYS A 15 11.78 31.04 -23.71
CA CYS A 15 12.46 31.11 -22.42
C CYS A 15 11.48 31.05 -21.23
N ILE A 16 10.17 31.11 -21.49
CA ILE A 16 9.12 31.06 -20.45
C ILE A 16 8.56 29.62 -20.29
N ASP A 17 8.85 28.72 -21.23
CA ASP A 17 8.24 27.38 -21.31
C ASP A 17 9.16 26.22 -20.86
N THR A 18 10.32 26.54 -20.26
CA THR A 18 11.24 25.51 -19.74
C THR A 18 11.56 25.66 -18.24
N ARG A 19 10.99 26.65 -17.54
CA ARG A 19 11.15 26.84 -16.08
C ARG A 19 9.85 26.78 -15.27
N ARG A 20 8.78 26.18 -15.82
CA ARG A 20 7.51 25.96 -15.10
C ARG A 20 7.01 24.51 -15.14
N ARG A 21 7.90 23.55 -15.42
CA ARG A 21 7.59 22.10 -15.38
C ARG A 21 8.24 21.34 -14.22
N THR A 22 8.91 22.03 -13.31
CA THR A 22 9.62 21.43 -12.18
C THR A 22 9.23 22.10 -10.86
N SER A 23 7.98 21.94 -10.40
CA SER A 23 7.66 22.28 -9.00
C SER A 23 6.39 21.64 -8.42
N HIS A 24 5.87 20.54 -8.96
CA HIS A 24 4.77 19.79 -8.31
C HIS A 24 4.91 18.25 -8.33
N ARG A 25 5.94 17.71 -8.99
CA ARG A 25 6.24 16.26 -8.97
C ARG A 25 7.12 15.81 -7.80
N GLY A 26 7.87 16.73 -7.18
CA GLY A 26 8.87 16.38 -6.15
C GLY A 26 8.33 16.30 -4.71
N VAL A 27 7.17 16.90 -4.42
CA VAL A 27 6.61 16.93 -3.06
C VAL A 27 5.75 15.70 -2.76
N ARG A 28 5.20 15.05 -3.80
CA ARG A 28 4.28 13.91 -3.65
C ARG A 28 4.99 12.57 -3.40
N VAL A 29 6.24 12.42 -3.85
CA VAL A 29 6.99 11.15 -3.75
C VAL A 29 7.54 10.88 -2.35
N ARG A 30 7.76 11.93 -1.53
CA ARG A 30 8.42 11.79 -0.22
C ARG A 30 7.47 11.50 0.95
N ARG A 31 6.17 11.79 0.83
CA ARG A 31 5.21 11.61 1.93
C ARG A 31 4.85 10.14 2.17
N HIS A 32 4.86 9.32 1.12
CA HIS A 32 4.42 7.92 1.22
C HIS A 32 5.47 6.90 1.68
N VAL A 33 6.74 7.31 1.82
CA VAL A 33 7.84 6.40 2.18
C VAL A 33 7.71 5.88 3.62
N VAL A 34 7.25 6.73 4.55
CA VAL A 34 7.05 6.34 5.97
C VAL A 34 5.90 5.34 6.11
N HIS A 35 4.82 5.51 5.33
CA HIS A 35 3.65 4.64 5.37
C HIS A 35 4.00 3.23 4.86
N LEU A 36 4.80 3.16 3.79
CA LEU A 36 5.27 1.89 3.22
C LEU A 36 6.17 1.12 4.19
N ALA A 37 7.12 1.81 4.84
CA ALA A 37 8.00 1.19 5.83
C ALA A 37 7.19 0.60 6.99
N LYS A 38 6.23 1.37 7.52
CA LYS A 38 5.38 0.90 8.63
C LYS A 38 4.52 -0.32 8.25
N ALA A 39 3.97 -0.35 7.03
CA ALA A 39 3.22 -1.50 6.53
C ALA A 39 4.10 -2.76 6.48
N LYS A 40 5.33 -2.64 5.99
CA LYS A 40 6.31 -3.74 5.94
C LYS A 40 6.71 -4.21 7.34
N ASP A 41 6.93 -3.28 8.26
CA ASP A 41 7.23 -3.59 9.67
C ASP A 41 6.11 -4.41 10.29
N TYR A 42 4.84 -4.02 10.11
CA TYR A 42 3.70 -4.78 10.60
C TYR A 42 3.64 -6.20 10.05
N LEU A 43 3.79 -6.37 8.73
CA LEU A 43 3.79 -7.68 8.08
C LEU A 43 4.96 -8.57 8.48
N SER A 44 6.04 -7.99 9.02
CA SER A 44 7.18 -8.73 9.58
C SER A 44 6.95 -9.19 11.02
N LEU A 45 6.12 -8.45 11.78
CA LEU A 45 5.85 -8.72 13.19
C LEU A 45 4.69 -9.69 13.40
N MET A 46 3.62 -9.56 12.62
CA MET A 46 2.45 -10.43 12.72
C MET A 46 1.69 -10.50 11.39
N ALA A 47 0.79 -11.48 11.30
CA ALA A 47 -0.02 -11.66 10.12
C ALA A 47 -1.26 -10.75 10.11
N PHE A 48 -1.51 -10.16 8.93
CA PHE A 48 -2.65 -9.28 8.66
C PHE A 48 -3.35 -9.67 7.36
N SER A 49 -4.67 -9.48 7.35
CA SER A 49 -5.41 -9.36 6.09
C SER A 49 -5.12 -8.02 5.41
N LYS A 50 -5.50 -7.88 4.15
CA LYS A 50 -5.34 -6.62 3.42
C LYS A 50 -6.09 -5.47 4.10
N THR A 51 -7.34 -5.69 4.49
CA THR A 51 -8.16 -4.67 5.17
C THR A 51 -7.67 -4.43 6.59
N GLY A 52 -7.31 -5.49 7.33
CA GLY A 52 -6.78 -5.36 8.68
C GLY A 52 -5.48 -4.57 8.75
N LEU A 53 -4.60 -4.70 7.75
CA LEU A 53 -3.39 -3.86 7.67
C LEU A 53 -3.74 -2.38 7.40
N ILE A 54 -4.75 -2.10 6.58
CA ILE A 54 -5.23 -0.73 6.35
C ILE A 54 -5.76 -0.13 7.65
N GLU A 55 -6.66 -0.85 8.34
CA GLU A 55 -7.24 -0.43 9.61
C GLU A 55 -6.17 -0.21 10.69
N GLN A 56 -5.15 -1.07 10.75
CA GLN A 56 -4.03 -0.91 11.68
C GLN A 56 -3.23 0.36 11.41
N LEU A 57 -3.02 0.73 10.14
CA LEU A 57 -2.34 1.97 9.78
C LEU A 57 -3.23 3.19 10.09
N GLU A 58 -4.53 3.11 9.88
CA GLU A 58 -5.46 4.17 10.28
C GLU A 58 -5.46 4.39 11.79
N TYR A 59 -5.43 3.31 12.57
CA TYR A 59 -5.31 3.36 14.03
C TYR A 59 -4.02 4.09 14.47
N ASP A 60 -2.92 3.90 13.74
CA ASP A 60 -1.65 4.61 13.96
C ASP A 60 -1.67 6.09 13.53
N GLY A 61 -2.80 6.58 13.03
CA GLY A 61 -3.01 7.99 12.67
C GLY A 61 -2.72 8.31 11.20
N PHE A 62 -2.53 7.31 10.34
CA PHE A 62 -2.45 7.54 8.90
C PHE A 62 -3.83 7.82 8.32
N SER A 63 -3.89 8.67 7.28
CA SER A 63 -5.14 8.88 6.56
C SER A 63 -5.54 7.60 5.82
N THR A 64 -6.83 7.36 5.61
CA THR A 64 -7.32 6.24 4.79
C THR A 64 -6.65 6.17 3.42
N ALA A 65 -6.43 7.33 2.79
CA ALA A 65 -5.75 7.42 1.51
C ALA A 65 -4.28 6.96 1.59
N ASP A 66 -3.55 7.36 2.64
CA ASP A 66 -2.16 6.97 2.85
C ASP A 66 -2.02 5.50 3.24
N ALA A 67 -2.90 4.99 4.10
CA ALA A 67 -2.95 3.59 4.51
C ALA A 67 -3.25 2.67 3.31
N THR A 68 -4.30 3.00 2.55
CA THR A 68 -4.66 2.25 1.33
C THR A 68 -3.54 2.29 0.31
N TYR A 69 -2.90 3.45 0.12
CA TYR A 69 -1.76 3.57 -0.78
C TYR A 69 -0.60 2.67 -0.34
N ALA A 70 -0.21 2.69 0.94
CA ALA A 70 0.88 1.88 1.45
C ALA A 70 0.63 0.37 1.23
N VAL A 71 -0.59 -0.08 1.53
CA VAL A 71 -0.99 -1.48 1.33
C VAL A 71 -1.01 -1.87 -0.16
N ALA A 72 -1.48 -0.99 -1.03
CA ALA A 72 -1.43 -1.21 -2.47
C ALA A 72 0.01 -1.26 -3.00
N GLN A 73 0.94 -0.49 -2.43
CA GLN A 73 2.35 -0.52 -2.83
C GLN A 73 3.06 -1.80 -2.36
N VAL A 74 2.85 -2.29 -1.13
CA VAL A 74 3.47 -3.58 -0.72
C VAL A 74 3.00 -4.75 -1.57
N GLU A 75 1.74 -4.72 -2.01
CA GLU A 75 1.16 -5.69 -2.93
C GLU A 75 1.77 -5.56 -4.34
N ALA A 76 1.84 -4.34 -4.88
CA ALA A 76 2.43 -4.08 -6.19
C ALA A 76 3.94 -4.42 -6.26
N ASP A 77 4.66 -4.21 -5.16
CA ASP A 77 6.08 -4.55 -5.03
C ASP A 77 6.30 -6.07 -4.86
N GLY A 78 5.25 -6.88 -4.71
CA GLY A 78 5.34 -8.31 -4.44
C GLY A 78 5.96 -8.63 -3.07
N THR A 79 5.94 -7.66 -2.13
CA THR A 79 6.48 -7.87 -0.78
C THR A 79 5.57 -8.74 0.08
N VAL A 80 4.29 -8.83 -0.26
CA VAL A 80 3.28 -9.59 0.48
C VAL A 80 2.56 -10.58 -0.41
N ASP A 81 2.49 -11.82 0.05
CA ASP A 81 1.51 -12.81 -0.41
C ASP A 81 0.41 -12.92 0.66
N TRP A 82 -0.82 -12.55 0.29
CA TRP A 82 -1.95 -12.56 1.22
C TRP A 82 -2.42 -13.95 1.63
N ASN A 83 -2.18 -14.97 0.81
CA ASN A 83 -2.42 -16.36 1.20
C ASN A 83 -1.40 -16.79 2.26
N ASP A 84 -0.12 -16.42 2.10
CA ASP A 84 0.90 -16.68 3.12
C ASP A 84 0.58 -15.97 4.45
N GLN A 85 0.05 -14.75 4.39
CA GLN A 85 -0.43 -14.06 5.59
C GLN A 85 -1.58 -14.84 6.26
N ALA A 86 -2.52 -15.38 5.48
CA ALA A 86 -3.60 -16.20 6.03
C ALA A 86 -3.08 -17.49 6.68
N VAL A 87 -2.10 -18.17 6.07
CA VAL A 87 -1.44 -19.36 6.63
C VAL A 87 -0.78 -19.03 7.97
N LYS A 88 -0.01 -17.95 8.04
CA LYS A 88 0.63 -17.50 9.29
C LYS A 88 -0.40 -17.22 10.37
N LYS A 89 -1.49 -16.52 10.05
CA LYS A 89 -2.54 -16.20 11.03
C LYS A 89 -3.28 -17.45 11.51
N ALA A 90 -3.60 -18.37 10.60
CA ALA A 90 -4.23 -19.64 10.96
C ALA A 90 -3.32 -20.49 11.86
N ARG A 91 -2.00 -20.54 11.61
CA ARG A 91 -1.02 -21.17 12.52
C ARG A 91 -1.03 -20.54 13.91
N ASP A 92 -1.02 -19.21 13.98
CA ASP A 92 -1.09 -18.49 15.25
C ASP A 92 -2.35 -18.88 16.04
N TYR A 93 -3.51 -18.93 15.38
CA TYR A 93 -4.75 -19.35 16.02
C TYR A 93 -4.72 -20.81 16.50
N ARG A 94 -4.30 -21.74 15.64
CA ARG A 94 -4.20 -23.17 16.00
C ARG A 94 -3.21 -23.43 17.13
N SER A 95 -2.16 -22.61 17.25
CA SER A 95 -1.16 -22.76 18.32
C SER A 95 -1.65 -22.24 19.68
N LYS A 96 -2.58 -21.28 19.68
CA LYS A 96 -3.08 -20.61 20.89
C LYS A 96 -4.44 -21.16 21.36
N THR A 97 -5.22 -21.77 20.47
CA THR A 97 -6.58 -22.22 20.77
C THR A 97 -6.83 -23.62 20.21
N ALA A 98 -7.70 -24.39 20.88
CA ALA A 98 -8.19 -25.68 20.39
C ALA A 98 -9.39 -25.51 19.43
N PHE A 99 -9.39 -24.45 18.61
CA PHE A 99 -10.53 -24.15 17.75
C PHE A 99 -10.70 -25.22 16.66
N PRO A 100 -11.94 -25.63 16.36
CA PRO A 100 -12.21 -26.47 15.20
C PRO A 100 -11.85 -25.72 13.92
N ARG A 101 -11.53 -26.47 12.85
CA ARG A 101 -11.17 -25.93 11.52
C ARG A 101 -12.09 -24.77 11.09
N GLN A 102 -13.40 -25.00 11.20
CA GLN A 102 -14.43 -24.02 10.82
C GLN A 102 -14.35 -22.72 11.64
N GLY A 103 -14.07 -22.82 12.95
CA GLY A 103 -13.92 -21.65 13.81
C GLY A 103 -12.72 -20.78 13.44
N VAL A 104 -11.61 -21.40 13.01
CA VAL A 104 -10.44 -20.64 12.53
C VAL A 104 -10.75 -19.94 11.19
N ILE A 105 -11.47 -20.60 10.28
CA ILE A 105 -11.91 -19.98 9.01
C ILE A 105 -12.79 -18.77 9.26
N GLU A 106 -13.78 -18.89 10.15
CA GLU A 106 -14.67 -17.80 10.53
C GLU A 106 -13.90 -16.65 11.18
N GLN A 107 -12.93 -16.97 12.04
CA GLN A 107 -12.09 -15.96 12.67
C GLN A 107 -11.23 -15.19 11.65
N LEU A 108 -10.61 -15.88 10.69
CA LEU A 108 -9.86 -15.22 9.62
C LEU A 108 -10.78 -14.34 8.75
N ALA A 109 -11.99 -14.82 8.42
CA ALA A 109 -12.96 -14.03 7.67
C ALA A 109 -13.40 -12.78 8.43
N TYR A 110 -13.62 -12.89 9.74
CA TYR A 110 -13.93 -11.76 10.62
C TYR A 110 -12.81 -10.72 10.64
N GLU A 111 -11.54 -11.16 10.61
CA GLU A 111 -10.37 -10.29 10.51
C GLU A 111 -10.12 -9.73 9.09
N GLY A 112 -11.03 -9.96 8.15
CA GLY A 112 -10.99 -9.36 6.82
C GLY A 112 -10.19 -10.13 5.77
N PHE A 113 -9.80 -11.38 6.05
CA PHE A 113 -9.36 -12.28 4.97
C PHE A 113 -10.55 -12.64 4.08
N THR A 114 -10.32 -12.75 2.77
CA THR A 114 -11.35 -13.30 1.88
C THR A 114 -11.67 -14.74 2.25
N SER A 115 -12.88 -15.22 1.95
CA SER A 115 -13.25 -16.62 2.24
C SER A 115 -12.27 -17.62 1.61
N ALA A 116 -11.76 -17.33 0.41
CA ALA A 116 -10.76 -18.15 -0.25
C ALA A 116 -9.42 -18.16 0.51
N GLN A 117 -8.92 -17.00 0.95
CA GLN A 117 -7.71 -16.89 1.77
C GLN A 117 -7.87 -17.58 3.12
N ALA A 118 -9.03 -17.44 3.78
CA ALA A 118 -9.29 -18.06 5.07
C ALA A 118 -9.26 -19.60 4.97
N VAL A 119 -9.95 -20.15 3.97
CA VAL A 119 -9.92 -21.59 3.68
C VAL A 119 -8.50 -22.05 3.34
N TYR A 120 -7.83 -21.35 2.42
CA TYR A 120 -6.46 -21.67 2.03
C TYR A 120 -5.50 -21.64 3.22
N GLY A 121 -5.59 -20.60 4.05
CA GLY A 121 -4.75 -20.40 5.21
C GLY A 121 -4.88 -21.55 6.19
N VAL A 122 -6.12 -21.99 6.49
CA VAL A 122 -6.36 -23.10 7.41
C VAL A 122 -5.93 -24.44 6.83
N ASP A 123 -6.11 -24.67 5.53
CA ASP A 123 -5.74 -25.92 4.87
C ASP A 123 -4.21 -26.08 4.70
N ASN A 124 -3.46 -24.99 4.77
CA ASN A 124 -1.99 -24.96 4.64
C ASN A 124 -1.26 -24.53 5.93
N ALA A 125 -1.99 -24.30 7.03
CA ALA A 125 -1.46 -23.94 8.35
C ALA A 125 -0.85 -25.13 9.09
#